data_AF-A0A969YB22-F1
#
_entry.id   AF-A0A969YB22-F1
#
_cell.length_a   1.000
_cell.length_b   1.000
_cell.length_c   1.000
_cell.angle_alpha   90.00
_cell.angle_beta   90.00
_cell.angle_gamma   90.00
#
_symmetry.space_group_name_H-M   'P 1'
#
loop_
_entity.id
_entity.type
_entity.pdbx_description
1 polymer ?
#
loop_
_entity_poly.entity_id
_entity_poly.type
_entity_poly.pdbx_seq_one_letter_code
_entity_poly.pdbx_strand_id
1 'polypeptide(L)' 'EPDFQLVFLPPYSPELNPIERVWKLVRRNCLHNRYFPTLQLVIEVVESQFQCWERGSETLRKLCAVA' A
#
# COMPACT_ATOMS: atom_id res chain seq x y z
N GLU A 1 20.38 -18.52 2.08
CA GLU A 1 19.92 -17.41 1.22
C GLU A 1 18.42 -17.24 1.47
N PRO A 2 17.83 -16.02 1.42
CA PRO A 2 16.39 -15.90 1.63
C PRO A 2 15.65 -16.59 0.47
N ASP A 3 14.81 -17.58 0.79
CA ASP A 3 13.94 -18.23 -0.21
C ASP A 3 12.90 -17.23 -0.69
N PHE A 4 13.11 -16.70 -1.90
CA PHE A 4 12.13 -15.86 -2.57
C PHE A 4 11.24 -16.72 -3.45
N GLN A 5 9.94 -16.74 -3.15
CA GLN A 5 8.95 -17.47 -3.94
C GLN A 5 8.10 -16.49 -4.76
N LEU A 6 7.97 -16.78 -6.06
CA LEU A 6 7.00 -16.11 -6.91
C LEU A 6 5.62 -16.75 -6.72
N VAL A 7 4.62 -15.92 -6.44
CA VAL A 7 3.22 -16.34 -6.34
C VAL A 7 2.52 -15.97 -7.65
N PHE A 8 1.82 -16.91 -8.26
CA PHE A 8 1.04 -16.65 -9.47
C PHE A 8 -0.17 -15.77 -9.15
N LEU A 9 -0.35 -14.70 -9.94
CA LEU A 9 -1.52 -13.83 -9.88
C LEU A 9 -2.26 -13.95 -11.23
N PRO A 10 -3.54 -14.37 -11.25
CA PRO A 10 -4.30 -14.42 -12.49
C PRO A 10 -4.50 -13.02 -13.09
N PRO A 11 -4.64 -12.91 -14.42
CA PRO A 11 -4.90 -11.63 -15.08
C PRO A 11 -6.16 -10.95 -14.54
N TYR A 12 -6.10 -9.63 -14.39
CA TYR A 12 -7.23 -8.79 -13.97
C TYR A 12 -7.83 -9.12 -12.60
N SER A 13 -7.06 -9.73 -11.68
CA SER A 13 -7.48 -10.03 -10.30
C SER A 13 -6.81 -9.12 -9.24
N PRO A 14 -7.10 -7.81 -9.20
CA PRO A 14 -6.54 -6.90 -8.20
C PRO A 14 -6.98 -7.25 -6.77
N GLU A 15 -8.11 -7.95 -6.59
CA GLU A 15 -8.61 -8.42 -5.30
C GLU A 15 -7.69 -9.44 -4.63
N LEU A 16 -6.91 -10.18 -5.41
CA LEU A 16 -5.94 -11.17 -4.94
C LEU A 16 -4.56 -10.56 -4.67
N ASN A 17 -4.33 -9.31 -5.10
CA ASN A 17 -3.06 -8.63 -4.85
C ASN A 17 -3.16 -7.77 -3.57
N PRO A 18 -2.54 -8.18 -2.44
CA PRO A 18 -2.78 -7.51 -1.16
C PRO A 18 -2.33 -6.04 -1.14
N ILE A 19 -1.37 -5.66 -1.99
CA ILE A 19 -0.91 -4.28 -2.11
C ILE A 19 -2.03 -3.33 -2.55
N GLU A 20 -3.02 -3.79 -3.33
CA GLU A 20 -4.13 -2.96 -3.78
C GLU A 20 -4.99 -2.47 -2.60
N ARG A 21 -5.11 -3.29 -1.56
CA ARG A 21 -5.82 -2.93 -0.32
C ARG A 21 -5.05 -1.89 0.47
N VAL A 22 -3.72 -1.99 0.49
CA VAL A 22 -2.85 -0.97 1.10
C VAL A 22 -2.98 0.35 0.34
N TRP A 23 -2.94 0.33 -0.99
CA TRP A 23 -3.15 1.54 -1.79
C TRP A 23 -4.52 2.18 -1.57
N LYS A 24 -5.57 1.36 -1.41
CA LYS A 24 -6.90 1.86 -1.04
C LYS A 24 -6.91 2.55 0.33
N LEU A 25 -6.16 2.04 1.30
CA LEU A 25 -6.02 2.66 2.62
C LEU A 25 -5.23 3.99 2.53
N VAL A 26 -4.07 3.98 1.84
CA VAL A 26 -3.25 5.19 1.64
C VAL A 26 -4.07 6.29 0.99
N ARG A 27 -4.82 5.97 -0.08
CA ARG A 27 -5.71 6.92 -0.73
C ARG A 27 -6.69 7.54 0.26
N ARG A 28 -7.37 6.72 1.07
CA ARG A 28 -8.33 7.19 2.08
C ARG A 28 -7.70 8.06 3.15
N ASN A 29 -6.50 7.72 3.61
CA ASN A 29 -5.86 8.38 4.74
C ASN A 29 -5.23 9.72 4.37
N CYS A 30 -4.53 9.80 3.23
CA CYS A 30 -3.66 10.94 2.96
C CYS A 30 -3.85 11.61 1.60
N LEU A 31 -4.54 10.98 0.62
CA LEU A 31 -4.68 11.53 -0.74
C LEU A 31 -6.12 11.95 -1.09
N HIS A 32 -7.14 11.40 -0.43
CA HIS A 32 -8.54 11.61 -0.79
C HIS A 32 -8.97 13.07 -0.56
N ASN A 33 -9.65 13.65 -1.56
CA ASN A 33 -10.15 15.04 -1.55
C ASN A 33 -9.08 16.11 -1.27
N ARG A 34 -7.84 15.87 -1.70
CA ARG A 34 -6.75 16.84 -1.58
C ARG A 34 -6.17 17.18 -2.95
N TYR A 35 -5.91 18.47 -3.17
CA TYR A 35 -5.20 18.94 -4.35
C TYR A 35 -3.69 19.00 -4.05
N PHE A 36 -2.90 18.49 -4.99
CA PHE A 36 -1.44 18.53 -4.93
C PHE A 36 -0.92 19.26 -6.18
N PRO A 37 -0.27 20.42 -6.03
CA PRO A 37 0.22 21.20 -7.17
C PRO A 37 1.41 20.56 -7.88
N THR A 38 2.12 19.64 -7.23
CA THR A 38 3.27 18.94 -7.79
C THR A 38 3.24 17.46 -7.39
N LEU A 39 3.86 16.61 -8.21
CA LEU A 39 4.04 15.20 -7.89
C LEU A 39 4.88 14.99 -6.62
N GLN A 40 5.86 15.87 -6.38
CA GLN A 40 6.74 15.81 -5.23
C GLN A 40 5.96 15.81 -3.90
N LEU A 41 4.92 16.65 -3.79
CA LEU A 41 4.07 16.69 -2.59
C LEU A 41 3.26 15.41 -2.40
N VAL A 42 2.86 14.74 -3.49
CA VAL A 42 2.20 13.43 -3.40
C VAL A 42 3.17 12.39 -2.83
N ILE A 43 4.40 12.37 -3.33
CA ILE A 43 5.45 11.45 -2.87
C ILE A 43 5.70 11.65 -1.37
N GLU A 44 5.94 12.88 -0.92
CA GLU A 44 6.20 13.20 0.49
C GLU A 44 5.05 12.76 1.42
N VAL A 45 3.80 12.98 1.00
CA VAL A 45 2.63 12.59 1.78
C VAL A 45 2.44 11.07 1.81
N VAL A 46 2.78 10.36 0.73
CA VAL A 46 2.77 8.89 0.73
C VAL A 46 3.90 8.36 1.59
N GLU A 47 5.13 8.85 1.43
CA GLU A 47 6.30 8.40 2.20
C GLU A 47 6.10 8.60 3.70
N SER A 48 5.63 9.77 4.12
CA SER A 48 5.32 10.04 5.54
C SER A 48 4.28 9.05 6.10
N GLN A 49 3.26 8.69 5.32
CA GLN A 49 2.28 7.67 5.73
C GLN A 49 2.90 6.28 5.89
N PHE A 50 3.84 5.90 5.03
CA PHE A 50 4.55 4.62 5.11
C PHE A 50 5.59 4.60 6.23
N GLN A 51 6.24 5.72 6.52
CA GLN A 51 7.13 5.87 7.68
C GLN A 51 6.38 5.60 9.00
N CYS A 52 5.12 6.00 9.11
CA CYS A 52 4.27 5.65 10.26
C CYS A 52 4.06 4.14 10.43
N TRP A 53 4.28 3.33 9.39
CA TRP A 53 4.13 1.88 9.41
C TRP A 53 5.47 1.12 9.43
N GLU A 54 6.60 1.83 9.42
CA GLU A 54 7.95 1.24 9.32
C GLU A 54 8.26 0.25 10.44
N ARG A 55 7.84 0.57 11.68
CA ARG A 55 8.05 -0.30 12.87
C ARG A 55 7.02 -1.42 12.99
N GLY A 56 6.16 -1.58 11.99
CA GLY A 56 5.07 -2.54 11.98
C GLY A 56 3.71 -1.87 12.18
N SER A 57 2.70 -2.47 11.54
CA SER A 57 1.32 -2.01 11.59
C SER A 57 0.40 -3.22 11.60
N GLU A 58 -0.40 -3.35 12.67
CA GLU A 58 -1.44 -4.39 12.77
C GLU A 58 -2.42 -4.30 11.61
N THR A 59 -2.71 -3.07 11.17
CA THR A 59 -3.57 -2.79 10.03
C THR A 59 -2.97 -3.36 8.75
N LEU A 60 -1.69 -3.11 8.47
CA LEU A 60 -1.03 -3.67 7.28
C LEU A 60 -0.97 -5.20 7.34
N ARG A 61 -0.68 -5.78 8.51
CA ARG A 61 -0.69 -7.23 8.69
C ARG A 61 -2.05 -7.83 8.32
N LYS A 62 -3.15 -7.24 8.81
CA LYS A 62 -4.52 -7.68 8.48
C LYS A 62 -4.89 -7.47 7.01
N LEU A 63 -4.40 -6.40 6.39
CA LEU A 63 -4.66 -6.12 4.97
C LEU A 63 -3.89 -7.09 4.05
N CYS A 64 -2.69 -7.48 4.44
CA CYS A 64 -1.84 -8.38 3.67
C CYS A 64 -2.05 -9.87 3.95
N ALA A 65 -2.81 -10.23 5.00
CA ALA A 65 -3.02 -11.61 5.42
C ALA A 65 -4.03 -12.41 4.57
N VAL A 66 -4.68 -11.78 3.58
CA VAL A 66 -5.63 -12.48 2.70
C VAL A 66 -4.96 -12.64 1.34
N ALA A 67 -4.75 -13.88 0.96
CA ALA A 67 -4.44 -14.34 -0.39
C ALA A 67 -5.62 -15.15 -0.90
#